data_AF-A0A2V7XRR9-F1
#
_entry.id   AF-A0A2V7XRR9-F1
#
_cell.length_a   1.000
_cell.length_b   1.000
_cell.length_c   1.000
_cell.angle_alpha   90.00
_cell.angle_beta   90.00
_cell.angle_gamma   90.00
#
_symmetry.space_group_name_H-M   'P 1'
#
loop_
_entity.id
_entity.type
_entity.pdbx_description
1 polymer ?
#
loop_
_entity_poly.entity_id
_entity_poly.type
_entity_poly.pdbx_seq_one_letter_code
_entity_poly.pdbx_strand_id
1 'polypeptide(L)' 'MQDVRVRQHTADREFVATRFDLDTPFGVIPVFDCFRAADGLIQEVRPFYDPRPTTNAAG' A
#
# COMPACT_ATOMS: atom_id res chain seq x y z
N MET A 1 1.73 18.15 1.50
CA MET A 1 2.06 17.37 0.29
C MET A 1 1.59 15.96 0.56
N GLN A 2 0.72 15.42 -0.29
CA GLN A 2 0.35 14.00 -0.23
C GLN A 2 1.41 13.26 -1.06
N ASP A 3 2.12 12.34 -0.43
CA ASP A 3 3.24 11.60 -1.01
C ASP A 3 2.99 10.10 -0.82
N VAL A 4 3.55 9.29 -1.72
CA VAL A 4 3.44 7.83 -1.70
C VAL A 4 4.83 7.24 -1.76
N ARG A 5 5.22 6.52 -0.71
CA ARG A 5 6.58 6.00 -0.58
C ARG A 5 6.57 4.48 -0.56
N VAL A 6 6.97 3.86 -1.67
CA VAL A 6 7.11 2.40 -1.77
C VAL A 6 8.28 1.93 -0.89
N ARG A 7 8.00 1.02 0.03
CA ARG A 7 8.99 0.43 0.96
C ARG A 7 9.49 -0.92 0.48
N GLN A 8 8.59 -1.72 -0.07
CA GLN A 8 8.88 -3.06 -0.54
C GLN A 8 7.92 -3.40 -1.68
N HIS A 9 8.45 -4.06 -2.71
CA HIS A 9 7.68 -4.52 -3.85
C HIS A 9 8.20 -5.90 -4.26
N THR A 10 7.29 -6.86 -4.36
CA THR A 10 7.58 -8.21 -4.85
C THR A 10 6.54 -8.57 -5.90
N ALA A 11 6.99 -9.16 -7.00
CA ALA A 11 6.14 -9.69 -8.05
C ALA A 11 6.48 -11.17 -8.29
N ASP A 12 5.46 -12.02 -8.36
CA ASP A 12 5.55 -13.39 -8.84
C ASP A 12 4.42 -13.66 -9.83
N ARG A 13 4.79 -13.92 -11.10
CA ARG A 13 3.86 -14.07 -12.22
C ARG A 13 2.87 -12.91 -12.29
N GLU A 14 1.58 -13.18 -12.10
CA GLU A 14 0.49 -12.20 -12.15
C GLU A 14 0.23 -11.52 -10.80
N PHE A 15 0.86 -11.97 -9.71
CA PHE A 15 0.58 -11.45 -8.37
C PHE A 15 1.66 -10.48 -7.93
N VAL A 16 1.22 -9.35 -7.41
CA VAL A 16 2.08 -8.28 -6.93
C VAL A 16 1.71 -7.94 -5.49
N ALA A 17 2.73 -7.83 -4.65
CA ALA A 17 2.63 -7.47 -3.25
C ALA A 17 3.48 -6.21 -3.02
N THR A 18 2.84 -5.11 -2.60
CA THR A 18 3.52 -3.83 -2.38
C THR A 18 3.22 -3.28 -1.00
N ARG A 19 4.27 -2.97 -0.23
CA ARG A 19 4.18 -2.20 1.01
C ARG A 19 4.57 -0.76 0.73
N PHE A 20 3.74 0.18 1.13
CA PHE A 20 4.00 1.60 0.94
C PHE A 20 3.41 2.44 2.07
N ASP A 21 4.00 3.62 2.25
CA ASP A 21 3.49 4.62 3.17
C ASP A 21 2.70 5.67 2.39
N LEU A 22 1.48 5.94 2.85
CA LEU A 22 0.60 6.99 2.34
C LEU A 22 0.66 8.19 3.29
N ASP A 23 1.23 9.31 2.83
CA ASP A 23 1.22 10.55 3.62
C ASP A 23 -0.13 11.24 3.49
N THR A 24 -0.90 11.24 4.58
CA THR A 24 -2.24 11.86 4.64
C THR A 24 -2.25 13.07 5.57
N PRO A 25 -3.30 13.92 5.52
CA PRO A 25 -3.50 14.97 6.52
C PRO A 25 -3.62 14.44 7.97
N PHE A 26 -3.91 13.15 8.14
CA PHE A 26 -4.03 12.49 9.43
C PHE A 26 -2.76 11.70 9.80
N GLY A 27 -1.62 12.00 9.17
CA GLY A 27 -0.37 11.29 9.37
C GLY A 27 -0.12 10.20 8.34
N VAL A 28 0.91 9.40 8.59
CA VAL A 28 1.37 8.35 7.68
C VAL A 28 0.58 7.07 7.91
N ILE A 29 -0.08 6.58 6.87
CA ILE A 29 -0.81 5.30 6.90
C ILE A 29 0.04 4.24 6.20
N PRO A 30 0.52 3.19 6.90
CA PRO A 30 1.18 2.07 6.25
C PRO A 30 0.13 1.19 5.56
N VAL A 31 0.36 0.91 4.28
CA VAL A 31 -0.54 0.10 3.44
C VAL A 31 0.22 -1.07 2.85
N PHE A 32 -0.49 -2.19 2.71
CA PHE A 32 -0.05 -3.34 1.94
C PHE A 32 -1.10 -3.69 0.89
N ASP A 33 -0.76 -3.53 -0.38
CA ASP A 33 -1.63 -3.95 -1.49
C ASP A 33 -1.13 -5.28 -2.05
N CYS A 34 -2.05 -6.25 -2.10
CA CYS A 34 -1.89 -7.45 -2.90
C CYS A 34 -2.84 -7.34 -4.10
N PHE A 35 -2.30 -7.29 -5.31
CA PHE A 35 -3.07 -7.14 -6.53
C PHE A 35 -2.65 -8.12 -7.60
N ARG A 36 -3.59 -8.48 -8.49
CA ARG A 36 -3.32 -9.30 -9.66
C ARG A 36 -3.25 -8.41 -10.89
N ALA A 37 -2.14 -8.48 -11.61
CA ALA A 37 -1.94 -7.82 -12.89
C ALA A 37 -1.76 -8.90 -13.98
N ALA A 38 -2.67 -8.93 -14.96
CA ALA A 38 -2.64 -9.85 -16.09
C ALA A 38 -3.04 -9.12 -17.37
N ASP A 39 -2.41 -9.50 -18.48
CA ASP A 39 -2.60 -8.88 -19.80
C ASP A 39 -2.38 -7.35 -19.80
N GLY A 40 -1.43 -6.90 -18.97
CA GLY A 40 -1.10 -5.47 -18.81
C GLY A 40 -2.14 -4.66 -18.03
N LEU A 41 -3.14 -5.31 -17.43
CA LEU A 41 -4.21 -4.68 -16.67
C LEU A 41 -4.24 -5.16 -15.22
N ILE A 42 -4.62 -4.28 -14.30
CA ILE A 42 -4.95 -4.67 -12.93
C ILE A 42 -6.34 -5.31 -12.95
N GLN A 43 -6.40 -6.57 -12.54
CA GLN A 43 -7.63 -7.39 -12.56
C GLN A 43 -8.27 -7.50 -11.17
N GLU A 44 -7.49 -7.31 -10.11
CA GLU A 44 -7.93 -7.41 -8.73
C GLU A 44 -7.01 -6.59 -7.83
N VAL A 45 -7.56 -5.88 -6.84
CA VAL A 45 -6.78 -5.19 -5.80
C VAL A 45 -7.38 -5.53 -4.44
N ARG A 46 -6.54 -5.96 -3.50
CA ARG A 46 -6.90 -6.17 -2.10
C ARG A 46 -5.95 -5.38 -1.21
N PRO A 47 -6.36 -4.17 -0.79
CA PRO A 47 -5.60 -3.40 0.18
C PRO A 47 -5.79 -4.00 1.58
N PHE A 48 -4.69 -4.09 2.31
CA PHE A 48 -4.65 -4.43 3.72
C PHE A 48 -4.01 -3.27 4.47
N TYR A 49 -4.61 -2.89 5.57
CA TYR A 49 -4.07 -1.88 6.48
C TYR A 49 -3.44 -2.58 7.67
N ASP A 50 -2.36 -1.99 8.20
CA ASP A 50 -1.83 -2.42 9.48
C ASP A 50 -2.92 -2.27 10.55
N PRO A 51 -3.27 -3.34 11.31
CA PRO A 51 -4.34 -3.29 12.29
C PRO A 51 -3.97 -2.51 13.55
N ARG A 52 -2.68 -2.17 13.72
CA ARG A 52 -2.28 -1.24 14.77
C ARG A 52 -3.01 0.08 14.51
N PRO A 53 -3.57 0.72 15.54
CA PRO A 53 -4.17 2.02 15.36
C PRO A 53 -3.16 2.93 14.66
N THR A 54 -3.65 3.74 13.72
CA THR A 54 -2.92 4.86 13.11
C THR A 54 -2.70 5.96 14.17
N THR A 55 -2.26 5.57 15.37
CA THR A 55 -1.79 6.44 16.43
C THR A 55 -0.35 6.79 16.14
N ASN A 56 -0.21 7.79 15.26
CA ASN A 56 0.66 8.95 15.50
C ASN A 56 0.30 10.04 14.49
N ALA A 57 -0.93 10.54 14.61
CA ALA A 57 -1.29 11.90 14.22
C ALA A 57 -1.11 12.82 15.44
N ALA A 58 0.06 12.77 16.08
CA ALA A 58 0.40 13.64 17.19
C ALA A 58 1.84 14.11 17.01
N GLY A 59 1.97 15.41 16.78
CA GLY A 59 3.19 16.12 16.42
C GLY A 59 2.84 17.34 15.58
#